data_AF-G5E391-F1
#
_entry.id   AF-G5E391-F1
#
_cell.length_a   1.000
_cell.length_b   1.000
_cell.length_c   1.000
_cell.angle_alpha   90.00
_cell.angle_beta   90.00
_cell.angle_gamma   90.00
#
_symmetry.space_group_name_H-M   'P 1'
#
loop_
_entity.id
_entity.type
_entity.pdbx_description
1 polymer ?
#
loop_
_entity_poly.entity_id
_entity_poly.type
_entity_poly.pdbx_seq_one_letter_code
_entity_poly.pdbx_strand_id
1 'polypeptide(L)'
;MSVGFIGAGQLTYALVRGFTAAVLAAHKITASSPDTDLPTVAGLRKMGINFTTSNKDTVKNSDVLFLAVKPPIIPFVLDEIGSDIEDRPGQLKDNVCSPGGATIHALHFLESGGFRSLLINAVEASCVRTRELQEIADQKISSAATKKTTLSRVQQESPSVSTTTQGAKVSLFNNKY
;
A
#
# COMPACT_ATOMS: atom_id res chain seq x y z
N MET A 1 -19.96 18.99 4.73
CA MET A 1 -18.74 18.27 4.34
C MET A 1 -18.34 17.30 5.43
N SER A 2 -18.91 16.11 5.34
CA SER A 2 -18.49 14.89 6.04
C SER A 2 -17.66 14.01 5.12
N VAL A 3 -16.74 13.25 5.71
CA VAL A 3 -15.80 12.40 4.97
C VAL A 3 -15.96 10.96 5.42
N GLY A 4 -16.14 10.06 4.46
CA GLY A 4 -16.31 8.64 4.64
C GLY A 4 -15.09 7.86 4.21
N PHE A 5 -14.73 6.82 4.95
CA PHE A 5 -13.68 5.87 4.59
C PHE A 5 -14.25 4.46 4.57
N ILE A 6 -14.19 3.77 3.44
CA ILE A 6 -14.42 2.34 3.37
C ILE A 6 -13.07 1.66 3.55
N GLY A 7 -12.89 0.99 4.68
CA GLY A 7 -11.62 0.44 5.16
C GLY A 7 -11.05 1.24 6.33
N ALA A 8 -10.57 0.54 7.35
CA ALA A 8 -9.99 1.11 8.58
C ALA A 8 -8.51 0.73 8.78
N GLY A 9 -7.77 0.66 7.68
CA GLY A 9 -6.35 0.30 7.66
C GLY A 9 -5.41 1.46 7.99
N GLN A 10 -4.12 1.25 7.73
CA GLN A 10 -3.06 2.24 7.97
C GLN A 10 -3.23 3.52 7.17
N LEU A 11 -3.70 3.43 5.92
CA LEU A 11 -3.96 4.59 5.08
C LEU A 11 -5.03 5.50 5.70
N THR A 12 -6.16 4.90 6.09
CA THR A 12 -7.25 5.60 6.80
C THR A 12 -6.73 6.25 8.08
N TYR A 13 -5.98 5.50 8.89
CA TYR A 13 -5.39 6.03 10.13
C TYR A 13 -4.52 7.28 9.88
N ALA A 14 -3.64 7.25 8.87
CA ALA A 14 -2.78 8.37 8.53
C ALA A 14 -3.57 9.60 8.03
N LEU A 15 -4.54 9.39 7.15
CA LEU A 15 -5.37 10.47 6.60
C LEU A 15 -6.25 11.10 7.68
N VAL A 16 -6.91 10.29 8.51
CA VAL A 16 -7.74 10.78 9.62
C VAL A 16 -6.91 11.59 10.60
N ARG A 17 -5.71 11.11 10.95
CA ARG A 17 -4.78 11.85 11.80
C ARG A 17 -4.38 13.19 11.18
N GLY A 18 -4.15 13.24 9.88
CA GLY A 18 -3.85 14.48 9.15
C GLY A 18 -5.03 15.44 9.11
N PHE A 19 -6.23 14.94 8.82
CA PHE A 19 -7.45 15.75 8.72
C PHE A 19 -7.86 16.34 10.05
N THR A 20 -7.80 15.55 11.13
CA THR A 20 -8.07 16.00 12.50
C THR A 20 -7.04 17.01 12.99
N ALA A 21 -5.77 16.89 12.59
CA ALA A 21 -4.74 17.86 12.92
C ALA A 21 -4.84 19.17 12.12
N ALA A 22 -5.34 19.12 10.88
CA ALA A 22 -5.43 20.28 10.01
C ALA A 22 -6.62 21.17 10.35
N VAL A 23 -7.87 20.71 10.14
CA VAL A 23 -9.09 21.54 10.34
C VAL A 23 -10.39 20.72 10.50
N LEU A 24 -10.41 19.41 10.18
CA LEU A 24 -11.66 18.65 10.13
C LEU A 24 -12.02 18.04 11.50
N ALA A 25 -13.21 18.35 11.99
CA ALA A 25 -13.69 17.78 13.25
C ALA A 25 -13.91 16.27 13.14
N ALA A 26 -13.39 15.51 14.10
CA ALA A 26 -13.41 14.04 14.07
C ALA A 26 -14.81 13.44 13.91
N HIS A 27 -15.84 14.04 14.52
CA HIS A 27 -17.23 13.60 14.41
C HIS A 27 -17.83 13.72 12.99
N LYS A 28 -17.19 14.48 12.09
CA LYS A 28 -17.58 14.57 10.68
C LYS A 28 -16.93 13.48 9.82
N ILE A 29 -16.08 12.65 10.41
CA ILE A 29 -15.40 11.55 9.74
C ILE A 29 -16.07 10.25 10.16
N THR A 30 -16.42 9.42 9.18
CA THR A 30 -16.97 8.08 9.39
C THR A 30 -16.10 7.05 8.69
N ALA A 31 -15.72 5.98 9.38
CA ALA A 31 -14.99 4.86 8.78
C ALA A 31 -15.77 3.55 8.93
N SER A 32 -15.78 2.71 7.89
CA SER A 32 -16.27 1.33 7.96
C SER A 32 -15.16 0.30 7.86
N SER A 33 -15.29 -0.78 8.62
CA SER A 33 -14.47 -1.99 8.45
C SER A 33 -15.22 -3.19 9.05
N PRO A 34 -15.15 -4.37 8.40
CA PRO A 34 -15.75 -5.59 8.95
C PRO A 34 -15.05 -6.04 10.24
N ASP A 35 -13.72 -5.89 10.30
CA ASP A 35 -12.93 -6.26 11.46
C ASP A 35 -12.84 -5.09 12.45
N THR A 36 -13.47 -5.25 13.63
CA THR A 36 -13.50 -4.21 14.68
C THR A 36 -12.34 -4.30 15.65
N ASP A 37 -11.69 -5.47 15.76
CA ASP A 37 -10.65 -5.75 16.75
C ASP A 37 -9.24 -5.32 16.31
N LEU A 38 -9.12 -4.67 15.14
CA LEU A 38 -7.84 -4.19 14.64
C LEU A 38 -7.29 -3.05 15.51
N PRO A 39 -5.97 -3.01 15.77
CA PRO A 39 -5.36 -1.93 16.55
C PRO A 39 -5.53 -0.56 15.88
N THR A 40 -5.63 -0.51 14.55
CA THR A 40 -5.93 0.71 13.80
C THR A 40 -7.33 1.23 14.09
N VAL A 41 -8.33 0.35 14.23
CA VAL A 41 -9.71 0.70 14.58
C VAL A 41 -9.78 1.26 15.99
N ALA A 42 -9.10 0.63 16.95
CA ALA A 42 -9.00 1.15 18.31
C ALA A 42 -8.37 2.55 18.34
N GLY A 43 -7.32 2.77 17.55
CA GLY A 43 -6.67 4.07 17.39
C GLY A 43 -7.60 5.13 16.78
N LEU A 44 -8.35 4.76 15.74
CA LEU A 44 -9.34 5.63 15.10
C LEU A 44 -10.47 6.01 16.07
N ARG A 45 -11.02 5.06 16.83
CA ARG A 45 -12.04 5.34 17.85
C ARG A 45 -11.56 6.31 18.92
N LYS A 46 -10.31 6.18 19.36
CA LYS A 46 -9.69 7.13 20.30
C LYS A 46 -9.55 8.55 19.75
N MET A 47 -9.47 8.71 18.42
CA MET A 47 -9.47 10.01 17.77
C MET A 47 -10.87 10.66 17.68
N GLY A 48 -11.93 9.95 18.10
CA GLY A 48 -13.29 10.48 18.15
C GLY A 48 -14.02 10.51 16.80
N ILE A 49 -13.61 9.65 15.85
CA ILE A 49 -14.36 9.47 14.60
C ILE A 49 -15.55 8.52 14.79
N ASN A 50 -16.55 8.66 13.91
CA ASN A 50 -17.64 7.70 13.83
C ASN A 50 -17.14 6.40 13.19
N PHE A 51 -17.61 5.27 13.68
CA PHE A 51 -17.22 3.97 13.17
C PHE A 51 -18.44 3.08 13.00
N THR A 52 -18.54 2.41 11.86
CA THR A 52 -19.63 1.49 11.52
C THR A 52 -19.07 0.22 10.89
N THR A 53 -19.85 -0.85 10.87
CA THR A 53 -19.54 -2.08 10.13
C THR A 53 -20.18 -2.08 8.73
N SER A 54 -21.13 -1.18 8.48
CA SER A 54 -21.89 -1.09 7.24
C SER A 54 -21.27 -0.07 6.28
N ASN A 55 -20.90 -0.51 5.08
CA ASN A 55 -20.38 0.38 4.04
C ASN A 55 -21.48 1.35 3.55
N LYS A 56 -22.74 0.90 3.51
CA LYS A 56 -23.88 1.72 3.10
C LYS A 56 -24.13 2.90 4.05
N ASP A 57 -23.94 2.69 5.35
CA ASP A 57 -24.11 3.76 6.33
C ASP A 57 -22.99 4.80 6.21
N THR A 58 -21.77 4.37 5.90
CA THR A 58 -20.66 5.29 5.59
C THR A 58 -21.01 6.14 4.38
N VAL A 59 -21.54 5.55 3.30
CA VAL A 59 -21.91 6.26 2.08
C VAL A 59 -22.99 7.32 2.35
N LYS A 60 -24.06 6.95 3.05
CA LYS A 60 -25.18 7.88 3.36
C LYS A 60 -24.78 9.06 4.23
N ASN A 61 -23.80 8.87 5.12
CA ASN A 61 -23.37 9.90 6.07
C ASN A 61 -22.17 10.73 5.55
N SER A 62 -21.73 10.54 4.30
CA SER A 62 -20.49 11.13 3.78
C SER A 62 -20.71 11.87 2.47
N ASP A 63 -20.25 13.13 2.41
CA ASP A 63 -20.22 13.92 1.18
C ASP A 63 -19.04 13.51 0.27
N VAL A 64 -17.93 13.07 0.88
CA VAL A 64 -16.72 12.60 0.17
C VAL A 64 -16.38 11.20 0.65
N LEU A 65 -16.22 10.24 -0.26
CA LEU A 65 -15.93 8.85 0.07
C LEU A 65 -14.53 8.44 -0.40
N PHE A 66 -13.72 7.89 0.51
CA PHE A 66 -12.44 7.27 0.22
C PHE A 66 -12.56 5.74 0.25
N LEU A 67 -12.18 5.09 -0.85
CA LEU A 67 -12.04 3.63 -0.90
C LEU A 67 -10.62 3.25 -0.44
N ALA A 68 -10.48 2.94 0.84
CA ALA A 68 -9.23 2.58 1.50
C ALA A 68 -9.14 1.07 1.80
N VAL A 69 -9.61 0.24 0.86
CA VAL A 69 -9.53 -1.23 0.91
C VAL A 69 -8.47 -1.77 -0.06
N LYS A 70 -8.09 -3.04 0.10
CA LYS A 70 -7.13 -3.69 -0.81
C LYS A 70 -7.72 -3.80 -2.22
N PRO A 71 -6.90 -3.73 -3.30
CA PRO A 71 -7.39 -3.79 -4.68
C PRO A 71 -8.35 -4.95 -5.00
N PRO A 72 -8.15 -6.18 -4.51
CA PRO A 72 -9.09 -7.28 -4.77
C PRO A 72 -10.49 -7.08 -4.14
N ILE A 73 -10.62 -6.21 -3.14
CA ILE A 73 -11.86 -5.99 -2.38
C ILE A 73 -12.72 -4.89 -3.04
N ILE A 74 -12.10 -3.99 -3.81
CA ILE A 74 -12.77 -2.88 -4.49
C ILE A 74 -14.00 -3.29 -5.31
N PRO A 75 -13.95 -4.30 -6.21
CA PRO A 75 -15.12 -4.66 -7.00
C PRO A 75 -16.32 -5.07 -6.13
N PHE A 76 -16.10 -5.85 -5.06
CA PHE A 76 -17.15 -6.26 -4.14
C PHE A 76 -17.78 -5.08 -3.40
N VAL A 77 -16.96 -4.12 -2.96
CA VAL A 77 -17.44 -2.90 -2.31
C VAL A 77 -18.26 -2.05 -3.27
N LEU A 78 -17.80 -1.90 -4.52
CA LEU A 78 -18.50 -1.13 -5.54
C LEU A 78 -19.85 -1.75 -5.90
N ASP A 79 -19.94 -3.08 -6.00
CA ASP A 79 -21.21 -3.78 -6.21
C ASP A 79 -22.14 -3.62 -5.00
N GLU A 80 -21.60 -3.62 -3.78
CA GLU A 80 -22.37 -3.46 -2.54
C GLU A 80 -23.00 -2.07 -2.39
N ILE A 81 -22.23 -1.02 -2.65
CA ILE A 81 -22.64 0.38 -2.41
C ILE A 81 -23.10 1.10 -3.68
N GLY A 82 -22.92 0.50 -4.85
CA GLY A 82 -23.16 1.15 -6.14
C GLY A 82 -24.59 1.65 -6.30
N SER A 83 -25.57 0.99 -5.68
CA SER A 83 -26.96 1.42 -5.67
C SER A 83 -27.25 2.61 -4.75
N ASP A 84 -26.39 2.86 -3.76
CA ASP A 84 -26.56 3.88 -2.72
C ASP A 84 -25.80 5.19 -3.05
N ILE A 85 -24.95 5.18 -4.08
CA ILE A 85 -24.26 6.38 -4.58
C ILE A 85 -25.18 7.03 -5.62
N GLU A 86 -25.91 8.07 -5.21
CA GLU A 86 -26.95 8.72 -6.01
C GLU A 86 -26.44 9.47 -7.26
N ASP A 87 -25.13 9.64 -7.43
CA ASP A 87 -24.57 10.20 -8.66
C ASP A 87 -23.64 9.22 -9.35
N ARG A 88 -24.10 8.68 -10.47
CA ARG A 88 -23.18 8.13 -11.47
C ARG A 88 -22.15 9.23 -11.79
N PRO A 89 -20.86 8.93 -11.97
CA PRO A 89 -19.87 9.94 -12.37
C PRO A 89 -20.27 10.77 -13.61
N GLY A 90 -21.10 10.17 -14.49
CA GLY A 90 -21.73 10.88 -15.61
C GLY A 90 -22.75 11.93 -15.18
N GLN A 91 -23.55 11.64 -14.17
CA GLN A 91 -24.57 12.54 -13.60
C GLN A 91 -23.93 13.72 -12.89
N LEU A 92 -22.83 13.47 -12.14
CA LEU A 92 -22.05 14.55 -11.54
C LEU A 92 -21.41 15.44 -12.62
N LYS A 93 -20.91 14.84 -13.71
CA LYS A 93 -20.45 15.56 -14.91
C LYS A 93 -21.57 16.41 -15.53
N ASP A 94 -22.77 15.85 -15.67
CA ASP A 94 -23.95 16.54 -16.23
C ASP A 94 -24.44 17.68 -15.32
N ASN A 95 -24.34 17.54 -14.00
CA ASN A 95 -24.71 18.56 -13.01
C ASN A 95 -23.80 19.79 -13.05
N VAL A 96 -22.54 19.67 -13.51
CA VAL A 96 -21.61 20.80 -13.72
C VAL A 96 -21.48 21.25 -15.18
N CYS A 97 -21.97 20.44 -16.12
CA CYS A 97 -21.87 20.69 -17.56
C CYS A 97 -23.23 21.11 -18.12
N SER A 98 -23.49 22.41 -18.16
CA SER A 98 -24.66 22.94 -18.87
C SER A 98 -24.52 22.74 -20.38
N PRO A 99 -25.62 22.43 -21.11
CA PRO A 99 -25.61 22.39 -22.57
C PRO A 99 -25.06 23.70 -23.16
N GLY A 100 -24.01 23.61 -23.99
CA GLY A 100 -23.35 24.77 -24.60
C GLY A 100 -22.40 25.56 -23.69
N GLY A 101 -22.16 25.13 -22.44
CA GLY A 101 -21.23 25.79 -21.52
C GLY A 101 -19.74 25.58 -21.85
N ALA A 102 -18.86 26.32 -21.18
CA ALA A 102 -17.40 26.17 -21.37
C ALA A 102 -16.87 24.83 -20.81
N THR A 103 -17.44 24.36 -19.70
CA THR A 103 -17.00 23.13 -19.01
C THR A 103 -17.17 21.88 -19.90
N ILE A 104 -18.28 21.78 -20.65
CA ILE A 104 -18.53 20.63 -21.52
C ILE A 104 -17.54 20.58 -22.69
N HIS A 105 -17.12 21.73 -23.23
CA HIS A 105 -16.12 21.82 -24.29
C HIS A 105 -14.72 21.42 -23.79
N ALA A 106 -14.33 21.91 -22.61
CA ALA A 106 -13.05 21.54 -21.99
C ALA A 106 -12.99 20.04 -21.71
N LEU A 107 -14.06 19.47 -21.16
CA LEU A 107 -14.14 18.05 -20.87
C LEU A 107 -14.16 17.19 -22.15
N HIS A 108 -14.90 17.62 -23.18
CA HIS A 108 -14.90 16.95 -24.48
C HIS A 108 -13.50 16.94 -25.11
N PHE A 109 -12.76 18.05 -25.04
CA PHE A 109 -11.39 18.11 -25.53
C PHE A 109 -10.47 17.13 -24.79
N LEU A 110 -10.53 17.09 -23.45
CA LEU A 110 -9.78 16.13 -22.64
C LEU A 110 -10.16 14.67 -22.98
N GLU A 111 -11.44 14.37 -23.11
CA GLU A 111 -11.92 13.02 -23.47
C GLU A 111 -11.45 12.62 -24.87
N SER A 112 -11.52 13.52 -25.85
CA SER A 112 -11.04 13.29 -27.22
C SER A 112 -9.52 13.04 -27.29
N GLY A 113 -8.76 13.64 -26.37
CA GLY A 113 -7.32 13.43 -26.21
C GLY A 113 -6.95 12.12 -25.49
N GLY A 114 -7.92 11.27 -25.14
CA GLY A 114 -7.64 10.01 -24.44
C GLY A 114 -7.22 10.21 -22.98
N PHE A 115 -7.61 11.31 -22.34
CA PHE A 115 -7.23 11.60 -20.95
C PHE A 115 -7.57 10.44 -19.98
N ARG A 116 -8.71 9.78 -20.18
CA ARG A 116 -9.13 8.63 -19.36
C ARG A 116 -8.18 7.45 -19.50
N SER A 117 -7.80 7.09 -20.73
CA SER A 117 -6.87 5.98 -20.96
C SER A 117 -5.48 6.33 -20.44
N LEU A 118 -5.03 7.57 -20.61
CA LEU A 118 -3.75 8.03 -20.07
C LEU A 118 -3.68 7.90 -18.55
N LEU A 119 -4.73 8.32 -17.82
CA LEU A 119 -4.79 8.18 -16.37
C LEU A 119 -4.81 6.72 -15.93
N ILE A 120 -5.60 5.88 -16.58
CA ILE A 120 -5.68 4.43 -16.27
C ILE A 120 -4.31 3.78 -16.47
N ASN A 121 -3.68 4.02 -17.62
CA ASN A 121 -2.37 3.46 -17.95
C ASN A 121 -1.28 3.95 -16.98
N ALA A 122 -1.34 5.21 -16.55
CA ALA A 122 -0.39 5.74 -15.57
C ALA A 122 -0.51 5.03 -14.21
N VAL A 123 -1.73 4.79 -13.73
CA VAL A 123 -1.97 4.06 -12.47
C VAL A 123 -1.55 2.60 -12.62
N GLU A 124 -1.90 1.96 -13.74
CA GLU A 124 -1.49 0.58 -14.02
C GLU A 124 0.04 0.44 -14.06
N ALA A 125 0.73 1.31 -14.80
CA ALA A 125 2.18 1.33 -14.87
C ALA A 125 2.82 1.55 -13.48
N SER A 126 2.22 2.41 -12.65
CA SER A 126 2.66 2.61 -11.27
C SER A 126 2.48 1.34 -10.41
N CYS A 127 1.36 0.64 -10.54
CA CYS A 127 1.10 -0.61 -9.84
C CYS A 127 2.06 -1.73 -10.29
N VAL A 128 2.30 -1.87 -11.60
CA VAL A 128 3.26 -2.83 -12.17
C VAL A 128 4.65 -2.54 -11.59
N ARG A 129 5.10 -1.29 -11.65
CA ARG A 129 6.41 -0.91 -11.12
C ARG A 129 6.55 -1.19 -9.63
N THR A 130 5.49 -0.93 -8.86
CA THR A 130 5.47 -1.22 -7.42
C THR A 130 5.65 -2.71 -7.14
N ARG A 131 5.03 -3.59 -7.94
CA ARG A 131 5.19 -5.05 -7.81
C ARG A 131 6.59 -5.53 -8.19
N GLU A 132 7.14 -5.04 -9.29
CA GLU A 132 8.52 -5.37 -9.69
C GLU A 132 9.53 -4.99 -8.59
N LEU A 133 9.37 -3.81 -8.00
CA LEU A 133 10.24 -3.35 -6.90
C LEU A 133 10.09 -4.24 -5.66
N GLN A 134 8.88 -4.75 -5.38
CA GLN A 134 8.65 -5.72 -4.31
C GLN A 134 9.39 -7.03 -4.57
N GLU A 135 9.33 -7.58 -5.78
CA GLU A 135 10.04 -8.81 -6.15
C GLU A 135 11.57 -8.65 -6.03
N ILE A 136 12.11 -7.50 -6.45
CA ILE A 136 13.54 -7.18 -6.29
C ILE A 136 13.93 -7.09 -4.81
N ALA A 137 13.06 -6.53 -3.97
CA ALA A 137 13.29 -6.47 -2.53
C ALA A 137 13.29 -7.88 -1.91
N ASP A 138 12.35 -8.73 -2.29
CA ASP A 138 12.23 -10.11 -1.80
C ASP A 138 13.43 -10.99 -2.22
N GLN A 139 13.93 -10.82 -3.46
CA GLN A 139 15.14 -11.52 -3.94
C GLN A 139 16.41 -11.09 -3.20
N LYS A 140 16.56 -9.79 -2.88
CA LYS A 140 17.71 -9.29 -2.11
C LYS A 140 17.71 -9.85 -0.69
N ILE A 141 16.55 -9.99 -0.06
CA ILE A 141 16.41 -10.63 1.27
C ILE A 141 16.80 -12.11 1.20
N SER A 142 16.40 -12.83 0.14
CA SER A 142 16.79 -14.24 -0.06
C SER A 142 18.30 -14.42 -0.23
N SER A 143 18.99 -13.53 -0.95
CA SER A 143 20.45 -13.61 -1.15
C SER A 143 21.27 -13.27 0.11
N ALA A 144 20.73 -12.44 1.00
CA ALA A 144 21.35 -12.11 2.29
C ALA A 144 21.21 -13.26 3.30
N ALA A 145 20.10 -14.01 3.26
CA ALA A 145 19.92 -15.21 4.06
C ALA A 145 20.90 -16.33 3.67
N THR A 146 21.12 -16.54 2.36
CA THR A 146 22.06 -17.57 1.87
C THR A 146 23.50 -17.33 2.33
N LYS A 147 23.98 -16.07 2.36
CA LYS A 147 25.34 -15.75 2.86
C LYS A 147 25.54 -16.06 4.34
N LYS A 148 24.47 -15.98 5.16
CA LYS A 148 24.56 -16.25 6.61
C LYS A 148 24.68 -17.75 6.91
N THR A 149 24.07 -18.62 6.10
CA THR A 149 24.13 -20.07 6.26
C THR A 149 25.47 -20.68 5.80
N THR A 150 26.13 -20.07 4.81
CA THR A 150 27.43 -20.55 4.32
C THR A 150 28.58 -20.19 5.29
N LEU A 151 28.53 -19.02 5.93
CA LEU A 151 29.54 -18.62 6.93
C LEU A 151 29.52 -19.50 8.18
N SER A 152 28.36 -19.98 8.62
CA SER A 152 28.27 -20.92 9.75
C SER A 152 28.75 -22.33 9.41
N ARG A 153 28.72 -22.73 8.13
CA ARG A 153 29.21 -24.05 7.69
C ARG A 153 30.73 -24.10 7.50
N VAL A 154 31.36 -23.00 7.09
CA VAL A 154 32.83 -22.93 6.91
C VAL A 154 33.58 -22.95 8.25
N GLN A 155 32.94 -22.57 9.37
CA GLN A 155 33.55 -22.62 10.71
C GLN A 155 33.44 -23.99 11.42
N GLN A 156 32.73 -24.97 10.87
CA GLN A 156 32.54 -26.29 11.52
C GLN A 156 33.29 -27.45 10.86
N GLU A 157 33.98 -27.24 9.73
CA GLU A 157 34.82 -28.27 9.11
C GLU A 157 36.29 -27.85 9.11
N SER A 158 36.95 -28.04 10.26
CA SER A 158 38.41 -28.19 10.34
C SER A 158 38.69 -29.54 11.02
N PRO A 159 39.26 -30.53 10.33
CA PRO A 159 39.51 -31.84 10.93
C PRO A 159 40.68 -31.76 11.89
N SER A 160 40.45 -32.20 13.13
CA SER A 160 41.49 -32.46 14.13
C SER A 160 42.32 -33.68 13.70
N VAL A 161 43.56 -33.48 13.29
CA VAL A 161 44.55 -34.56 13.18
C VAL A 161 45.59 -34.38 14.28
N SER A 162 45.48 -35.25 15.27
CA SER A 162 46.46 -35.47 16.33
C SER A 162 47.53 -36.47 15.87
N THR A 163 48.81 -36.11 15.99
CA THR A 163 49.88 -37.09 16.28
C THR A 163 51.15 -36.40 16.76
N THR A 164 51.60 -36.83 17.93
CA THR A 164 52.88 -36.48 18.55
C THR A 164 53.99 -37.42 18.02
N THR A 165 55.19 -36.86 17.93
CA THR A 165 56.54 -37.46 18.13
C THR A 165 57.38 -38.00 16.95
N GLN A 166 58.61 -37.47 16.94
CA GLN A 166 59.93 -37.99 16.50
C GLN A 166 60.36 -37.85 15.03
N GLY A 167 61.56 -37.24 14.84
CA GLY A 167 62.47 -37.61 13.76
C GLY A 167 63.17 -36.49 12.99
N ALA A 168 64.40 -36.17 13.40
CA ALA A 168 65.59 -35.87 12.58
C ALA A 168 65.63 -34.79 11.45
N LYS A 169 66.65 -33.92 11.59
CA LYS A 169 67.36 -33.03 10.62
C LYS A 169 67.23 -33.36 9.12
N VAL A 170 67.09 -32.33 8.28
CA VAL A 170 67.98 -32.00 7.13
C VAL A 170 67.94 -30.48 6.84
N SER A 171 69.13 -29.89 6.66
CA SER A 171 69.42 -28.50 6.25
C SER A 171 69.54 -28.40 4.73
N LEU A 172 69.27 -27.23 4.10
CA LEU A 172 69.99 -26.78 2.89
C LEU A 172 69.72 -25.29 2.56
N PHE A 173 70.71 -24.45 2.92
CA PHE A 173 71.24 -23.26 2.25
C PHE A 173 70.39 -22.43 1.26
N ASN A 174 70.09 -21.20 1.68
CA ASN A 174 70.65 -19.91 1.19
C ASN A 174 70.96 -19.76 -0.32
N ASN A 175 70.24 -18.87 -1.02
CA ASN A 175 70.90 -17.84 -1.86
C ASN A 175 69.93 -16.69 -2.20
N LYS A 176 70.26 -15.47 -1.77
CA LYS A 176 69.74 -14.20 -2.29
C LYS A 176 70.97 -13.43 -2.77
N TYR A 177 71.02 -13.15 -4.07
CA TYR A 177 71.65 -11.94 -4.59
C TYR A 177 70.58 -10.86 -4.67
#